data_AF-A0A2D9G827-F1
#
_entry.id   AF-A0A2D9G827-F1
#
_cell.length_a   1.000
_cell.length_b   1.000
_cell.length_c   1.000
_cell.angle_alpha   90.00
_cell.angle_beta   90.00
_cell.angle_gamma   90.00
#
_symmetry.space_group_name_H-M   'P 1'
#
loop_
_entity.id
_entity.type
_entity.pdbx_description
1 polymer ?
#
loop_
_entity_poly.entity_id
_entity_poly.type
_entity_poly.pdbx_seq_one_letter_code
_entity_poly.pdbx_strand_id
1 'polypeptide(L)'
;MEEELNKLTLMGRKEISGEKYPIFWERIGLIFSIILTIFVTYSIWNEFENFFWLNILFSACIAPLLALSLAEMIGRLIQYLKS
;
A
#
# COMPACT_ATOMS: atom_id res chain seq x y z
N MET A 1 -24.53 -8.95 -2.54
CA MET A 1 -23.39 -9.41 -3.37
C MET A 1 -22.26 -8.38 -3.38
N GLU A 2 -22.54 -7.10 -3.62
CA GLU A 2 -21.55 -6.00 -3.53
C GLU A 2 -20.93 -5.84 -2.13
N GLU A 3 -21.73 -6.05 -1.08
CA GLU A 3 -21.29 -5.90 0.31
C GLU A 3 -20.24 -6.95 0.73
N GLU A 4 -20.28 -8.15 0.14
CA GLU A 4 -19.25 -9.17 0.35
C GLU A 4 -17.97 -8.87 -0.43
N LEU A 5 -18.08 -8.28 -1.62
CA LEU A 5 -16.92 -7.88 -2.42
C LEU A 5 -16.13 -6.76 -1.73
N ASN A 6 -16.82 -5.77 -1.14
CA ASN A 6 -16.17 -4.71 -0.36
C ASN A 6 -15.36 -5.28 0.80
N LYS A 7 -15.82 -6.33 1.49
CA LYS A 7 -15.06 -6.97 2.58
C LYS A 7 -13.77 -7.65 2.11
N LEU A 8 -13.65 -7.98 0.82
CA LEU A 8 -12.46 -8.61 0.25
C LEU A 8 -11.40 -7.60 -0.24
N THR A 9 -11.73 -6.30 -0.25
CA THR A 9 -10.78 -5.22 -0.55
C THR A 9 -9.91 -4.90 0.66
N LEU A 10 -8.70 -4.36 0.43
CA LEU A 10 -7.68 -4.21 1.48
C LEU A 10 -8.11 -3.35 2.68
N MET A 11 -9.03 -2.40 2.47
CA MET A 11 -9.54 -1.52 3.52
C MET A 11 -11.07 -1.41 3.55
N GLY A 12 -11.80 -2.40 3.01
CA GLY A 12 -13.26 -2.33 3.00
C GLY A 12 -13.81 -1.16 2.17
N ARG A 13 -13.10 -0.74 1.12
CA ARG A 13 -13.47 0.45 0.34
C ARG A 13 -14.76 0.21 -0.42
N LYS A 14 -15.67 1.19 -0.34
CA LYS A 14 -16.84 1.29 -1.23
C LYS A 14 -16.36 1.65 -2.63
N GLU A 15 -16.59 0.77 -3.60
CA GLU A 15 -16.32 1.05 -5.02
C GLU A 15 -17.10 2.31 -5.46
N ILE A 16 -16.41 3.26 -6.10
CA ILE A 16 -16.96 4.58 -6.48
C ILE A 16 -17.61 4.52 -7.88
N SER A 17 -17.09 3.64 -8.74
CA SER A 17 -17.64 3.35 -10.06
C SER A 17 -18.24 1.96 -10.00
N GLY A 18 -19.49 1.79 -10.45
CA GLY A 18 -20.24 0.52 -10.39
C GLY A 18 -19.66 -0.64 -11.24
N GLU A 19 -18.44 -0.50 -11.74
CA GLU A 19 -17.66 -1.60 -12.30
C GLU A 19 -16.82 -2.27 -11.21
N LYS A 20 -16.97 -3.60 -11.09
CA LYS A 20 -16.13 -4.43 -10.21
C LYS A 20 -14.66 -4.12 -10.44
N TYR A 21 -14.03 -3.48 -9.47
CA TYR A 21 -12.61 -3.29 -9.48
C TYR A 21 -11.95 -4.66 -9.29
N PRO A 22 -11.09 -5.09 -10.21
CA PRO A 22 -10.50 -6.41 -10.12
C PRO A 22 -9.58 -6.48 -8.90
N ILE A 23 -9.99 -7.22 -7.86
CA ILE A 23 -9.24 -7.52 -6.64
C ILE A 23 -7.79 -7.96 -6.94
N PHE A 24 -7.57 -8.58 -8.11
CA PHE A 24 -6.24 -8.94 -8.60
C PHE A 24 -5.28 -7.75 -8.74
N TRP A 25 -5.75 -6.61 -9.24
CA TRP A 25 -4.93 -5.40 -9.39
C TRP A 25 -4.61 -4.74 -8.04
N GLU A 26 -5.52 -4.83 -7.07
CA GLU A 26 -5.27 -4.41 -5.69
C GLU A 26 -4.13 -5.21 -5.06
N ARG A 27 -4.11 -6.54 -5.27
CA ARG A 27 -3.04 -7.42 -4.77
C ARG A 27 -1.69 -7.12 -5.42
N ILE A 28 -1.67 -6.86 -6.73
CA ILE A 28 -0.43 -6.46 -7.44
C ILE A 28 0.07 -5.11 -6.89
N GLY A 29 -0.83 -4.14 -6.71
CA GLY A 29 -0.48 -2.84 -6.14
C GLY A 29 0.11 -2.94 -4.74
N LEU A 30 -0.44 -3.84 -3.91
CA LEU A 30 0.10 -4.13 -2.57
C LEU A 30 1.49 -4.78 -2.62
N ILE A 31 1.69 -5.79 -3.46
CA ILE A 31 3.00 -6.43 -3.59
C ILE A 31 4.04 -5.41 -4.07
N PHE A 32 3.67 -4.59 -5.06
CA PHE A 32 4.52 -3.52 -5.55
C PHE A 32 4.84 -2.49 -4.47
N SER A 33 3.86 -2.07 -3.67
CA SER A 33 4.10 -1.11 -2.58
C SER A 33 5.01 -1.67 -1.50
N ILE A 34 4.86 -2.95 -1.15
CA ILE A 34 5.75 -3.63 -0.20
C ILE A 34 7.19 -3.64 -0.72
N ILE A 35 7.40 -4.05 -1.98
CA ILE A 35 8.73 -4.08 -2.59
C ILE A 35 9.36 -2.68 -2.59
N LEU A 36 8.59 -1.66 -2.98
CA LEU A 36 9.06 -0.29 -3.03
C LEU A 36 9.42 0.23 -1.63
N THR A 37 8.57 -0.02 -0.64
CA THR A 37 8.85 0.32 0.76
C THR A 37 10.11 -0.36 1.27
N ILE A 38 10.32 -1.65 1.01
CA ILE A 38 11.55 -2.35 1.42
C ILE A 38 12.78 -1.67 0.84
N PHE A 39 12.74 -1.29 -0.44
CA PHE A 39 13.85 -0.62 -1.11
C PHE A 39 14.15 0.76 -0.50
N VAL A 40 13.09 1.54 -0.20
CA VAL A 40 13.20 2.83 0.47
C VAL A 40 13.75 2.67 1.88
N THR A 41 13.21 1.74 2.67
CA THR A 41 13.68 1.47 4.04
C THR A 41 15.13 1.03 4.05
N TYR A 42 15.54 0.16 3.13
CA TYR A 42 16.94 -0.26 3.00
C TYR A 42 17.87 0.92 2.68
N SER A 43 17.45 1.81 1.78
CA SER A 43 18.23 3.01 1.44
C SER A 43 18.36 3.96 2.63
N ILE A 44 17.28 4.16 3.40
CA ILE A 44 17.30 4.97 4.63
C ILE A 44 18.22 4.34 5.67
N TRP A 45 18.17 3.01 5.83
CA TRP A 45 18.99 2.31 6.82
C TRP A 45 20.49 2.53 6.58
N ASN A 46 20.90 2.55 5.31
CA ASN A 46 22.29 2.74 4.90
C ASN A 46 22.77 4.19 5.12
N GLU A 47 21.89 5.18 5.01
CA GLU A 47 22.21 6.60 5.27
C GLU A 47 22.21 6.94 6.77
N PHE A 48 21.33 6.32 7.57
CA PHE A 48 21.14 6.64 8.98
C PHE A 48 21.71 5.58 9.94
N GLU A 49 22.72 4.82 9.53
CA GLU A 49 23.28 3.69 10.31
C GLU A 49 23.64 4.08 11.76
N ASN A 50 24.13 5.32 11.97
CA ASN A 50 24.51 5.85 13.28
C ASN A 50 23.33 6.11 14.24
N PHE A 51 22.08 6.16 13.75
CA PHE A 51 20.90 6.46 14.56
C PHE A 51 19.99 5.23 14.72
N PHE A 52 20.42 4.31 15.59
CA PHE A 52 19.70 3.05 15.87
C PHE A 52 18.21 3.22 16.20
N TRP A 53 17.87 4.19 17.06
CA TRP A 53 16.48 4.45 17.46
C TRP A 53 15.61 4.95 16.31
N LEU A 54 16.16 5.79 15.43
CA LEU A 54 15.45 6.28 14.24
C LEU A 54 15.22 5.14 13.25
N ASN A 55 16.22 4.29 13.02
CA ASN A 55 16.07 3.14 12.13
C ASN A 55 15.00 2.14 12.59
N ILE A 56 14.93 1.87 13.90
CA ILE A 56 13.86 1.04 14.47
C ILE A 56 12.49 1.67 14.23
N LEU A 57 12.35 2.97 14.51
CA LEU A 57 11.07 3.66 14.32
C LEU A 57 10.64 3.68 12.84
N PHE A 58 11.58 3.94 11.93
CA PHE A 58 11.33 3.91 10.50
C PHE A 58 10.94 2.53 10.00
N SER A 59 11.63 1.48 10.44
CA SER A 59 11.39 0.12 9.97
C SER A 59 10.14 -0.51 10.58
N ALA A 60 9.85 -0.25 11.85
CA ALA A 60 8.74 -0.87 12.57
C ALA A 60 7.41 -0.12 12.38
N CYS A 61 7.44 1.21 12.34
CA CYS A 61 6.21 2.02 12.26
C CYS A 61 6.01 2.62 10.88
N ILE A 62 7.02 3.32 10.35
CA ILE A 62 6.84 4.12 9.13
C ILE A 62 6.76 3.23 7.89
N ALA A 63 7.61 2.22 7.77
CA ALA A 63 7.63 1.32 6.63
C ALA A 63 6.27 0.63 6.39
N PRO A 64 5.64 -0.07 7.36
CA PRO A 64 4.34 -0.70 7.12
C PRO A 64 3.23 0.31 6.82
N LEU A 65 3.23 1.48 7.47
CA LEU A 65 2.27 2.55 7.16
C LEU A 65 2.45 3.07 5.74
N LEU A 66 3.70 3.24 5.30
CA LEU A 66 4.04 3.72 3.96
C LEU A 66 3.65 2.68 2.90
N ALA A 67 3.90 1.39 3.15
CA ALA A 67 3.47 0.30 2.26
C ALA A 67 1.94 0.27 2.08
N LEU A 68 1.18 0.40 3.18
CA LEU A 68 -0.28 0.44 3.12
C LEU A 68 -0.81 1.70 2.43
N SER A 69 -0.27 2.88 2.77
CA SER A 69 -0.67 4.15 2.16
C SER A 69 -0.40 4.18 0.65
N LEU A 70 0.76 3.67 0.23
CA LEU A 70 1.08 3.53 -1.19
C LEU A 70 0.16 2.54 -1.90
N ALA A 71 -0.16 1.40 -1.28
CA ALA A 71 -1.11 0.44 -1.85
C ALA A 71 -2.49 1.08 -2.08
N GLU A 72 -2.96 1.86 -1.10
CA GLU A 72 -4.22 2.60 -1.23
C GLU A 72 -4.16 3.66 -2.33
N MET A 73 -3.06 4.44 -2.40
CA MET A 73 -2.87 5.46 -3.42
C MET A 73 -2.91 4.84 -4.82
N ILE A 74 -2.18 3.74 -5.03
CA ILE A 74 -2.19 3.01 -6.31
C ILE A 74 -3.60 2.50 -6.62
N GLY A 75 -4.29 1.90 -5.66
CA GLY A 75 -5.67 1.44 -5.84
C GLY A 75 -6.64 2.57 -6.20
N ARG A 76 -6.50 3.77 -5.60
CA ARG A 76 -7.27 4.97 -5.97
C ARG A 76 -6.94 5.47 -7.36
N LEU A 77 -5.65 5.46 -7.73
CA LEU A 77 -5.16 5.97 -9.00
C LEU A 77 -5.65 5.09 -10.16
N ILE A 78 -5.60 3.77 -10.03
CA ILE A 78 -6.11 2.85 -11.05
C ILE A 78 -7.64 2.98 -11.17
N GLN A 79 -8.38 3.11 -10.05
CA GLN A 79 -9.82 3.38 -10.10
C GLN A 79 -10.15 4.69 -10.82
N TYR A 80 -9.35 5.74 -10.59
CA TYR A 80 -9.51 7.03 -11.26
C TYR A 80 -9.23 6.94 -12.77
N LEU A 81 -8.17 6.22 -13.18
CA LEU A 81 -7.84 6.03 -14.59
C LEU A 81 -8.85 5.17 -15.36
N LYS A 82 -9.60 4.32 -14.67
CA LYS A 82 -10.63 3.45 -15.25
C LYS A 82 -12.02 4.12 -15.29
N SER A 83 -12.20 5.22 -14.55
CA SER A 83 -13.42 6.04 -14.54
C SER A 83 -13.44 7.04 -15.68
#